data_AF-A0A9W4LFM8-F1
#
_entry.id   AF-A0A9W4LFM8-F1
#
_cell.length_a   1.000
_cell.length_b   1.000
_cell.length_c   1.000
_cell.angle_alpha   90.00
_cell.angle_beta   90.00
_cell.angle_gamma   90.00
#
_symmetry.space_group_name_H-M   'P 1'
#
loop_
_entity.id
_entity.type
_entity.pdbx_description
1 polymer ?
#
loop_
_entity_poly.entity_id
_entity_poly.type
_entity_poly.pdbx_seq_one_letter_code
_entity_poly.pdbx_strand_id
1 'polypeptide(L)'
;MFGVNDHDSARLVSDLLGQETVVFQTMSRALDSDKSGISYGEQHTARPLLTPDEVRNLPQHVELLFLAGQRPIVAGKLAYYADAEFRGLYDAA
;
A
#
# COMPACT_ATOMS: atom_id res chain seq x y z
N MET A 1 18.32 -14.49 18.87
CA MET A 1 17.51 -13.34 18.46
C MET A 1 16.98 -13.64 17.05
N PHE A 2 15.79 -14.23 16.95
CA PHE A 2 15.24 -14.71 15.67
C PHE A 2 14.50 -13.56 14.97
N GLY A 3 15.21 -12.83 14.10
CA GLY A 3 14.65 -11.74 13.29
C GLY A 3 13.99 -12.21 12.00
N VAL A 4 13.09 -13.21 12.07
CA VAL A 4 12.56 -13.92 10.88
C VAL A 4 11.13 -13.48 10.51
N ASN A 5 10.43 -12.68 11.33
CA ASN A 5 8.95 -12.74 11.33
C ASN A 5 8.16 -11.61 10.65
N ASP A 6 8.64 -10.91 9.62
CA ASP A 6 7.76 -9.86 9.05
C ASP A 6 8.00 -9.43 7.60
N HIS A 7 9.11 -9.85 6.98
CA HIS A 7 9.38 -9.43 5.60
C HIS A 7 8.58 -10.23 4.57
N ASP A 8 8.54 -11.55 4.71
CA ASP A 8 7.82 -12.42 3.77
C ASP A 8 6.30 -12.26 3.92
N SER A 9 5.81 -12.07 5.15
CA SER A 9 4.41 -11.74 5.42
C SER A 9 4.01 -10.43 4.75
N ALA A 10 4.82 -9.37 4.90
CA ALA A 10 4.54 -8.09 4.28
C ALA A 10 4.61 -8.14 2.76
N ARG A 11 5.53 -8.95 2.19
CA ARG A 11 5.59 -9.19 0.75
C ARG A 11 4.32 -9.89 0.26
N LEU A 12 3.87 -10.92 0.96
CA LEU A 12 2.62 -11.61 0.63
C LEU A 12 1.41 -10.66 0.67
N VAL A 13 1.29 -9.82 1.69
CA VAL A 13 0.22 -8.83 1.79
C VAL A 13 0.29 -7.80 0.66
N SER A 14 1.48 -7.30 0.33
CA SER A 14 1.70 -6.41 -0.82
C SER A 14 1.27 -7.08 -2.14
N ASP A 15 1.57 -8.36 -2.32
CA ASP A 15 1.21 -9.12 -3.52
C ASP A 15 -0.31 -9.35 -3.60
N LEU A 16 -0.97 -9.62 -2.46
CA LEU A 16 -2.42 -9.77 -2.37
C LEU A 16 -3.18 -8.45 -2.61
N LEU A 17 -2.62 -7.31 -2.19
CA LEU A 17 -3.16 -5.99 -2.51
C LEU A 17 -3.10 -5.71 -4.01
N GLY A 18 -2.04 -6.18 -4.65
CA GLY A 18 -1.79 -6.00 -6.06
C GLY A 18 -1.04 -4.71 -6.37
N GLN A 19 -1.01 -4.40 -7.67
CA GLN A 19 -0.19 -3.35 -8.25
C GLN A 19 -1.03 -2.47 -9.17
N GLU A 20 -0.80 -1.17 -9.11
CA GLU A 20 -1.40 -0.17 -9.98
C GLU A 20 -0.44 0.18 -11.13
N THR A 21 -0.99 0.49 -12.30
CA THR A 21 -0.18 1.00 -13.43
C THR A 21 -0.09 2.51 -13.32
N VAL A 22 1.12 3.04 -13.09
CA VAL A 22 1.39 4.47 -13.02
C VAL A 22 2.03 4.92 -14.34
N VAL A 23 1.56 6.04 -14.90
CA VAL A 23 2.10 6.63 -16.13
C VAL A 23 3.03 7.79 -15.76
N PHE A 24 4.31 7.67 -16.13
CA PHE A 24 5.30 8.73 -16.00
C PHE A 24 5.47 9.42 -17.36
N GLN A 25 5.25 10.73 -17.42
CA GLN A 25 5.52 11.53 -18.60
C GLN A 25 6.87 12.22 -18.43
N THR A 26 7.85 11.82 -19.23
CA THR A 26 9.18 12.44 -19.27
C THR A 26 9.24 13.42 -20.44
N MET A 27 9.56 14.69 -20.16
CA MET A 27 9.76 15.71 -21.18
C MET A 27 11.27 15.95 -21.35
N SER A 28 11.79 15.64 -22.53
CA SER A 28 13.18 15.86 -22.90
C SER A 28 13.25 17.05 -23.87
N ARG A 29 13.94 18.12 -23.46
CA ARG A 29 14.15 19.30 -24.31
C ARG A 29 15.56 19.29 -24.88
N ALA A 30 15.69 19.11 -26.19
CA ALA A 30 16.96 19.32 -26.87
C ALA A 30 17.20 20.84 -27.01
N LEU A 31 18.21 21.35 -26.29
CA LEU A 31 18.73 22.70 -26.47
C LEU A 31 19.85 22.63 -27.51
N ASP A 32 19.50 22.48 -28.78
CA ASP A 32 20.44 22.65 -29.88
C ASP A 32 20.04 23.85 -30.74
N SER A 33 21.05 24.64 -31.13
CA SER A 33 20.96 26.07 -31.46
C SER A 33 20.14 26.40 -32.71
N ASP A 34 19.74 25.41 -33.51
CA ASP A 34 18.99 25.62 -34.77
C ASP A 34 17.60 24.94 -34.81
N LYS A 35 17.29 24.00 -33.91
CA LYS A 35 15.98 23.32 -33.86
C LYS A 35 15.64 22.92 -32.42
N SER A 36 14.77 23.69 -31.77
CA SER A 36 14.23 23.32 -30.46
C SER A 36 13.21 22.17 -30.62
N GLY A 37 13.69 20.93 -30.59
CA GLY A 37 12.84 19.75 -30.49
C GLY A 37 12.46 19.46 -29.04
N ILE A 38 11.18 19.51 -28.72
CA ILE A 38 10.65 18.98 -27.46
C ILE A 38 10.20 17.54 -27.76
N SER A 39 10.78 16.57 -27.06
CA SER A 39 10.35 15.17 -27.12
C SER A 39 9.61 14.80 -25.84
N TYR A 40 8.42 14.22 -25.98
CA TYR A 40 7.64 13.67 -24.89
C TYR A 40 7.76 12.14 -24.92
N GLY A 41 8.10 11.53 -23.80
CA GLY A 41 8.10 10.08 -23.62
C GLY A 41 7.15 9.69 -22.51
N GLU A 42 6.24 8.75 -22.77
CA GLU A 42 5.37 8.17 -21.75
C GLU A 42 5.91 6.80 -21.33
N GLN A 43 5.99 6.56 -20.03
CA GLN A 43 6.45 5.29 -19.45
C GLN A 43 5.37 4.74 -18.53
N HIS A 44 4.85 3.57 -18.86
CA HIS A 44 3.94 2.82 -18.00
C HIS A 44 4.76 1.92 -17.09
N THR A 45 4.71 2.15 -15.78
CA THR A 45 5.40 1.32 -14.78
C THR A 45 4.40 0.78 -13.78
N ALA A 46 4.50 -0.51 -13.48
CA ALA A 46 3.72 -1.13 -12.41
C ALA A 46 4.29 -0.75 -11.04
N ARG A 47 3.43 -0.29 -10.14
CA ARG A 47 3.77 0.09 -8.76
C ARG A 47 2.86 -0.65 -7.78
N PRO A 48 3.37 -1.29 -6.73
CA PRO A 48 2.54 -1.86 -5.67
C PRO A 48 1.62 -0.79 -5.07
N LEU A 49 0.36 -1.15 -4.79
CA LEU A 49 -0.57 -0.24 -4.11
C LEU A 49 -0.09 0.11 -2.69
N LEU A 50 0.53 -0.86 -2.03
CA LEU A 50 1.21 -0.67 -0.76
C LEU A 50 2.47 -1.53 -0.78
N THR A 51 3.62 -0.92 -0.57
CA THR A 51 4.90 -1.63 -0.56
C THR A 51 5.04 -2.45 0.71
N PRO A 52 5.86 -3.52 0.73
CA PRO A 52 6.06 -4.33 1.93
C PRO A 52 6.53 -3.49 3.13
N ASP A 53 7.31 -2.43 2.91
CA ASP A 53 7.75 -1.55 4.00
C ASP A 53 6.59 -0.70 4.55
N GLU A 54 5.71 -0.20 3.68
CA GLU A 54 4.48 0.49 4.09
C GLU A 54 3.50 -0.45 4.81
N VAL A 55 3.45 -1.74 4.43
CA VAL A 55 2.63 -2.76 5.12
C VAL A 55 3.12 -2.95 6.56
N ARG A 56 4.43 -2.90 6.77
CA ARG A 56 5.03 -3.09 8.10
C ARG A 56 4.92 -1.86 8.98
N ASN A 57 4.98 -0.68 8.38
CA ASN A 57 4.81 0.59 9.07
C ASN A 57 3.35 1.03 9.19
N LEU A 58 2.41 0.14 8.85
CA LEU A 58 0.99 0.43 8.84
C LEU A 58 0.50 0.71 10.28
N PRO A 59 -0.27 1.79 10.53
CA PRO A 59 -0.67 2.14 11.88
C PRO A 59 -1.48 1.03 12.56
N GLN A 60 -1.24 0.78 13.85
CA GLN A 60 -1.92 -0.31 14.59
C GLN A 60 -3.44 -0.20 14.67
N HIS A 61 -3.98 0.99 14.43
CA HIS A 61 -5.43 1.26 14.41
C HIS A 61 -6.07 1.03 13.04
N VAL A 62 -5.30 0.57 12.05
CA VAL A 62 -5.77 0.27 10.70
C VAL A 62 -5.62 -1.22 10.43
N GLU A 63 -6.58 -1.80 9.72
CA GLU A 63 -6.58 -3.19 9.28
C GLU A 63 -6.89 -3.29 7.78
N LEU A 64 -6.36 -4.33 7.15
CA LEU A 64 -6.60 -4.66 5.75
C LEU A 64 -7.51 -5.89 5.68
N LEU A 65 -8.65 -5.75 5.04
CA LEU A 65 -9.65 -6.80 4.86
C LEU A 65 -9.54 -7.38 3.45
N PHE A 66 -9.29 -8.68 3.37
CA PHE A 66 -9.26 -9.44 2.13
C PHE A 66 -10.52 -10.31 2.04
N LEU A 67 -11.50 -9.88 1.25
CA LEU A 67 -12.76 -10.58 1.02
C LEU A 67 -12.76 -11.19 -0.39
N ALA A 68 -13.16 -12.46 -0.49
CA ALA A 68 -13.21 -13.15 -1.78
C ALA A 68 -14.18 -12.44 -2.74
N GLY A 69 -13.69 -12.12 -3.94
CA GLY A 69 -14.48 -11.44 -4.97
C GLY A 69 -14.64 -9.93 -4.77
N GLN A 70 -14.01 -9.33 -3.75
CA GLN A 70 -14.00 -7.88 -3.54
C GLN A 70 -12.57 -7.33 -3.61
N ARG A 71 -12.47 -6.04 -3.89
CA ARG A 71 -11.19 -5.32 -3.76
C ARG A 71 -10.81 -5.24 -2.28
N PRO A 72 -9.51 -5.31 -1.93
CA PRO A 72 -9.06 -5.14 -0.56
C PRO A 72 -9.59 -3.84 0.05
N ILE A 73 -10.04 -3.91 1.31
CA ILE A 73 -10.64 -2.76 2.02
C ILE A 73 -9.73 -2.36 3.17
N VAL A 74 -9.49 -1.06 3.29
CA VAL A 74 -8.82 -0.46 4.45
C VAL A 74 -9.89 -0.12 5.48
N ALA A 75 -9.80 -0.70 6.68
CA ALA A 75 -10.72 -0.43 7.78
C ALA A 75 -9.98 0.02 9.04
N GLY A 76 -10.70 0.65 9.97
CA GLY A 76 -10.19 0.94 11.30
C GLY A 76 -10.27 -0.30 12.17
N LYS A 77 -9.17 -0.67 12.82
CA LYS A 77 -9.12 -1.80 13.74
C LYS A 77 -10.01 -1.51 14.95
N LEU A 78 -11.02 -2.35 15.14
CA LEU A 78 -11.92 -2.23 16.28
C LEU A 78 -11.24 -2.74 17.56
N ALA A 79 -10.95 -1.83 18.49
CA ALA A 79 -10.38 -2.15 19.78
C ALA A 79 -11.50 -2.40 20.80
N TYR A 80 -11.96 -3.65 20.89
CA TYR A 80 -13.08 -4.05 21.76
C TYR A 80 -12.91 -3.67 23.24
N TYR A 81 -11.69 -3.42 23.72
CA TYR A 81 -11.42 -2.97 25.09
C TYR A 81 -11.44 -1.45 25.26
N ALA A 82 -11.31 -0.69 24.17
CA ALA A 82 -11.24 0.77 24.17
C ALA A 82 -12.62 1.41 23.91
N ASP A 83 -13.48 0.73 23.15
CA ASP A 83 -14.81 1.23 22.82
C ASP A 83 -15.79 1.02 23.98
N ALA A 84 -16.47 2.09 24.39
CA ALA A 84 -17.41 2.10 25.51
C ALA A 84 -18.59 1.14 25.30
N GLU A 85 -18.93 0.83 24.05
CA GLU A 85 -20.02 -0.08 23.66
C GLU A 85 -19.73 -1.55 24.00
N PHE A 86 -18.46 -1.93 24.13
CA PHE A 86 -18.04 -3.31 24.41
C PHE A 86 -17.66 -3.54 25.88
N ARG A 87 -17.80 -2.51 26.73
CA ARG A 87 -17.42 -2.55 28.14
C ARG A 87 -18.31 -3.53 28.92
N GLY A 88 -17.72 -4.64 29.38
CA GLY A 88 -18.40 -5.68 30.18
C GLY A 88 -19.03 -6.83 29.39
N LEU A 89 -18.95 -6.84 28.05
CA LEU A 89 -19.42 -7.95 27.21
C LEU A 89 -18.35 -9.03 26.97
N TYR A 90 -17.07 -8.64 27.01
CA TYR A 90 -15.93 -9.51 26.70
C TYR A 90 -14.80 -9.42 27.74
N ASP A 91 -15.07 -8.85 28.92
CA ASP A 91 -14.09 -8.86 30.01
C ASP A 91 -13.97 -10.30 30.53
N ALA A 92 -12.80 -10.92 30.32
CA ALA A 92 -12.56 -12.28 30.72
C ALA A 92 -12.68 -12.38 32.25
N ALA A 93 -13.54 -13.29 32.71
CA ALA A 93 -13.72 -13.62 34.13
C ALA A 93 -12.43 -14.15 34.77
#